data_AF-A0A6N2L1H4-F1
#
_entry.id   AF-A0A6N2L1H4-F1
#
_cell.length_a   1.000
_cell.length_b   1.000
_cell.length_c   1.000
_cell.angle_alpha   90.00
_cell.angle_beta   90.00
_cell.angle_gamma   90.00
#
_symmetry.space_group_name_H-M   'P 1'
#
loop_
_entity.id
_entity.type
_entity.pdbx_description
1 polymer ?
#
loop_
_entity_poly.entity_id
_entity_poly.type
_entity_poly.pdbx_seq_one_letter_code
_entity_poly.pdbx_strand_id
1 'polypeptide(L)'
;MYPRSDYDYAFLVPCFLDYRTEDANKILNNDAACPICDQVLSKSLMKSVEINPNDEWINMAMAGISPQILMKSAYRSVMFFIGQRELEMQYKMNRIVAQCRQKCESMQEKFTEKLEQQKAKRCQMMEQEIESLSKDKQELQEKISEKARQKRKLDEMYDQLRSEYESSKRSAIQPANNFFSRNDPDLFLIMLYA
;
A
#
# COMPACT_ATOMS: atom_id res chain seq x y z
N MET A 1 -18.15 -30.39 -29.84
CA MET A 1 -18.97 -30.13 -31.04
C MET A 1 -20.36 -30.69 -30.71
N TYR A 2 -21.20 -29.92 -30.02
CA TYR A 2 -22.52 -30.38 -29.58
C TYR A 2 -23.55 -30.12 -30.68
N PRO A 3 -24.52 -31.02 -30.90
CA PRO A 3 -25.51 -30.88 -31.96
C PRO A 3 -26.50 -29.76 -31.59
N ARG A 4 -26.69 -28.80 -32.51
CA ARG A 4 -27.79 -27.84 -32.48
C ARG A 4 -29.02 -28.55 -33.04
N SER A 5 -29.71 -29.30 -32.20
CA SER A 5 -31.08 -29.74 -32.44
C SER A 5 -31.99 -28.99 -31.47
N ASP A 6 -33.12 -28.49 -31.98
CA ASP A 6 -34.29 -27.97 -31.23
C ASP A 6 -34.45 -26.43 -31.12
N TYR A 7 -34.18 -25.67 -32.18
CA TYR A 7 -34.64 -24.26 -32.27
C TYR A 7 -35.16 -23.95 -33.67
N ASP A 8 -36.49 -23.97 -33.88
CA ASP A 8 -37.10 -23.76 -35.20
C ASP A 8 -37.45 -22.29 -35.52
N TYR A 9 -37.32 -21.37 -34.55
CA TYR A 9 -37.73 -19.97 -34.70
C TYR A 9 -36.72 -18.98 -34.11
N ALA A 10 -36.37 -17.95 -34.86
CA ALA A 10 -35.55 -16.81 -34.39
C ALA A 10 -36.30 -15.48 -34.53
N PHE A 11 -36.01 -14.52 -33.65
CA PHE A 11 -36.67 -13.21 -33.66
C PHE A 11 -35.83 -12.18 -34.43
N LEU A 12 -36.42 -11.54 -35.44
CA LEU A 12 -35.82 -10.41 -36.15
C LEU A 12 -35.62 -9.23 -35.18
N VAL A 13 -34.39 -9.02 -34.75
CA VAL A 13 -33.94 -7.85 -33.98
C VAL A 13 -32.72 -7.26 -34.71
N PRO A 14 -32.48 -5.93 -34.68
CA PRO A 14 -31.26 -5.33 -35.24
C PRO A 14 -29.95 -5.99 -34.75
N CYS A 15 -29.96 -6.59 -33.56
CA CYS A 15 -28.86 -7.34 -32.94
C CYS A 15 -29.09 -8.89 -32.92
N PHE A 16 -30.01 -9.46 -33.74
CA PHE A 16 -30.40 -10.89 -33.88
C PHE A 16 -29.60 -11.85 -33.00
N LEU A 17 -29.99 -11.92 -31.72
CA LEU A 17 -29.56 -13.02 -30.86
C LEU A 17 -30.35 -14.25 -31.30
N ASP A 18 -29.64 -15.33 -31.58
CA ASP A 18 -30.17 -16.69 -31.42
C ASP A 18 -30.45 -16.89 -29.93
N TYR A 19 -31.59 -16.36 -29.48
CA TYR A 19 -32.05 -16.57 -28.13
C TYR A 19 -32.59 -17.99 -28.06
N ARG A 20 -32.03 -18.77 -27.12
CA ARG A 20 -32.70 -19.98 -26.63
C ARG A 20 -34.16 -19.61 -26.35
N THR A 21 -35.12 -20.37 -26.90
CA THR A 21 -36.56 -20.05 -26.97
C THR A 21 -37.16 -19.54 -25.66
N GLU A 22 -36.62 -19.99 -24.53
CA GLU A 22 -37.01 -19.63 -23.17
C GLU A 22 -36.74 -18.17 -22.78
N ASP A 23 -35.68 -17.57 -23.29
CA ASP A 23 -35.31 -16.18 -22.97
C ASP A 23 -35.93 -15.18 -23.95
N ALA A 24 -36.20 -15.60 -25.20
CA ALA A 24 -36.98 -14.81 -26.15
C ALA A 24 -38.41 -14.57 -25.62
N ASN A 25 -39.06 -15.58 -25.06
CA ASN A 25 -40.39 -15.43 -24.46
C ASN A 25 -40.41 -14.50 -23.24
N LYS A 26 -39.33 -14.42 -22.46
CA LYS A 26 -39.22 -13.45 -21.34
C LYS A 26 -39.07 -12.01 -21.85
N ILE A 27 -38.38 -11.83 -22.96
CA ILE A 27 -38.22 -10.53 -23.65
C ILE A 27 -39.49 -10.09 -24.39
N LEU A 28 -40.29 -11.01 -24.92
CA LEU A 28 -41.57 -10.67 -25.56
C LEU A 28 -42.61 -10.15 -24.55
N ASN A 29 -42.48 -10.56 -23.28
CA ASN A 29 -43.45 -10.22 -22.22
C ASN A 29 -43.08 -8.95 -21.45
N ASN A 30 -41.79 -8.62 -21.32
CA ASN A 30 -41.32 -7.39 -20.66
C ASN A 30 -40.56 -6.53 -21.68
N ASP A 31 -40.82 -5.22 -21.75
CA ASP A 31 -40.08 -4.28 -22.60
C ASP A 31 -38.57 -4.35 -22.27
N ALA A 32 -37.83 -5.18 -22.99
CA ALA A 32 -36.46 -5.52 -22.66
C ALA A 32 -35.48 -4.78 -23.57
N ALA A 33 -34.32 -4.44 -23.02
CA ALA A 33 -33.17 -4.04 -23.80
C ALA A 33 -32.41 -5.29 -24.28
N CYS A 34 -31.79 -5.20 -25.46
CA CYS A 34 -30.88 -6.24 -25.93
C CYS A 34 -29.70 -6.37 -24.95
N PRO A 35 -29.41 -7.55 -24.38
CA PRO A 35 -28.33 -7.70 -23.39
C PRO A 35 -26.92 -7.52 -23.97
N ILE A 36 -26.80 -7.41 -25.30
CA ILE A 36 -25.53 -7.25 -26.00
C ILE A 36 -25.30 -5.79 -26.39
N CYS A 37 -26.34 -5.10 -26.88
CA CYS A 37 -26.23 -3.75 -27.45
C CYS A 37 -27.05 -2.69 -26.69
N ASP A 38 -27.73 -3.09 -25.60
CA ASP A 38 -28.63 -2.28 -24.74
C ASP A 38 -29.73 -1.50 -25.49
N GLN A 39 -29.94 -1.81 -26.77
CA GLN A 39 -31.00 -1.21 -27.57
C GLN A 39 -32.37 -1.71 -27.08
N VAL A 40 -33.29 -0.78 -26.83
CA VAL A 40 -34.68 -1.09 -26.45
C VAL A 40 -35.36 -1.87 -27.57
N LEU A 41 -35.93 -3.02 -27.21
CA LEU A 41 -36.60 -3.92 -28.13
C LEU A 41 -38.10 -3.69 -28.07
N SER A 42 -38.66 -3.06 -29.12
CA SER A 42 -40.12 -2.91 -29.23
C SER A 42 -40.76 -4.18 -29.80
N LYS A 43 -41.90 -4.60 -29.27
CA LYS A 43 -42.67 -5.75 -29.76
C LYS A 43 -43.00 -5.69 -31.26
N SER A 44 -43.21 -4.49 -31.81
CA SER A 44 -43.47 -4.28 -33.25
C SER A 44 -42.29 -4.59 -34.16
N LEU A 45 -41.07 -4.55 -33.65
CA LEU A 45 -39.85 -4.84 -34.42
C LEU A 45 -39.51 -6.33 -34.40
N MET A 46 -40.10 -7.12 -33.50
CA MET A 46 -39.81 -8.54 -33.32
C MET A 46 -40.78 -9.42 -34.10
N LYS A 47 -40.24 -10.23 -35.02
CA LYS A 47 -41.00 -11.27 -35.73
C LYS A 47 -40.28 -12.59 -35.62
N SER A 48 -41.01 -13.65 -35.27
CA SER A 48 -40.52 -15.03 -35.35
C SER A 48 -40.36 -15.41 -36.82
N VAL A 49 -39.20 -15.92 -37.18
CA VAL A 49 -38.87 -16.41 -38.52
C VAL A 49 -38.35 -17.83 -38.40
N GLU A 50 -38.85 -18.71 -39.28
CA GLU A 50 -38.34 -20.07 -39.44
C GLU A 50 -36.90 -20.01 -39.97
N ILE A 51 -35.96 -20.61 -39.23
CA ILE A 51 -34.52 -20.54 -39.57
C ILE A 51 -34.03 -21.71 -40.42
N ASN A 52 -34.88 -22.69 -40.68
CA ASN A 52 -34.57 -23.87 -41.47
C ASN A 52 -35.69 -24.19 -42.48
N PRO A 53 -36.01 -23.25 -43.40
CA PRO A 53 -37.04 -23.49 -44.40
C PRO A 53 -36.64 -24.62 -45.35
N ASN A 54 -37.63 -25.39 -45.81
CA ASN A 54 -37.41 -26.45 -46.80
C ASN A 54 -37.15 -25.90 -48.22
N ASP A 55 -36.67 -26.77 -49.12
CA ASP A 55 -36.35 -26.39 -50.50
C ASP A 55 -37.56 -25.86 -51.28
N GLU A 56 -38.76 -26.37 -51.03
CA GLU A 56 -39.98 -25.90 -51.70
C GLU A 56 -40.28 -24.45 -51.33
N TRP A 57 -40.20 -24.11 -50.04
CA TRP A 57 -40.33 -22.75 -49.54
C TRP A 57 -39.26 -21.84 -50.13
N ILE A 58 -38.00 -22.29 -50.14
CA ILE A 58 -36.87 -21.54 -50.70
C ILE A 58 -37.12 -21.23 -52.18
N ASN A 59 -37.52 -22.23 -52.96
CA ASN A 59 -37.82 -22.10 -54.38
C ASN A 59 -38.99 -21.13 -54.62
N MET A 60 -40.06 -21.21 -53.83
CA MET A 60 -41.19 -20.27 -53.91
C MET A 60 -40.78 -18.85 -53.56
N ALA A 61 -39.98 -18.65 -52.51
CA ALA A 61 -39.53 -17.32 -52.08
C ALA A 61 -38.62 -16.62 -53.10
N MET A 62 -37.87 -17.39 -53.91
CA MET A 62 -37.00 -16.85 -54.95
C MET A 62 -37.70 -16.64 -56.30
N ALA A 63 -38.88 -17.22 -56.51
CA ALA A 63 -39.58 -17.16 -57.79
C ALA A 63 -39.91 -15.71 -58.20
N GLY A 64 -39.49 -15.32 -59.39
CA GLY A 64 -39.70 -13.97 -59.94
C GLY A 64 -38.79 -12.88 -59.36
N ILE A 65 -37.89 -13.21 -58.43
CA ILE A 65 -36.92 -12.25 -57.87
C ILE A 65 -35.68 -12.16 -58.77
N SER A 66 -35.26 -10.95 -59.11
CA SER A 66 -34.04 -10.72 -59.90
C SER A 66 -32.80 -11.27 -59.19
N PRO A 67 -31.88 -11.96 -59.89
CA PRO A 67 -30.61 -12.43 -59.33
C PRO A 67 -29.81 -11.34 -58.60
N GLN A 68 -29.88 -10.08 -59.05
CA GLN A 68 -29.20 -8.95 -58.40
C GLN A 68 -29.71 -8.71 -56.98
N ILE A 69 -31.01 -8.88 -56.74
CA ILE A 69 -31.63 -8.72 -55.42
C ILE A 69 -31.23 -9.88 -54.52
N LEU A 70 -31.20 -11.10 -55.05
CA LEU A 70 -30.75 -12.29 -54.30
C LEU A 70 -29.29 -12.15 -53.87
N MET A 71 -28.40 -11.73 -54.77
CA MET A 71 -26.98 -11.51 -54.45
C MET A 71 -26.79 -10.40 -53.40
N LYS A 72 -27.53 -9.29 -53.52
CA LYS A 72 -27.49 -8.20 -52.53
C LYS A 72 -27.99 -8.67 -51.17
N SER A 73 -29.01 -9.52 -51.13
CA SER A 73 -29.57 -10.09 -49.90
C SER A 73 -28.57 -11.04 -49.25
N ALA A 74 -27.98 -11.96 -50.02
CA ALA A 74 -26.94 -12.87 -49.53
C ALA A 74 -25.73 -12.11 -48.95
N TYR A 75 -25.26 -11.08 -49.65
CA TYR A 75 -24.17 -10.23 -49.16
C TYR A 75 -24.52 -9.56 -47.82
N ARG A 76 -25.72 -8.98 -47.71
CA ARG A 76 -26.21 -8.36 -46.47
C ARG A 76 -26.29 -9.38 -45.34
N SER A 77 -26.78 -10.59 -45.60
CA SER A 77 -26.85 -11.67 -44.61
C SER A 77 -25.47 -12.07 -44.10
N VAL A 78 -24.47 -12.17 -44.98
CA VAL A 78 -23.08 -12.49 -44.58
C VAL A 78 -22.48 -11.37 -43.73
N MET A 79 -22.59 -10.11 -44.16
CA MET A 79 -22.07 -8.97 -43.39
C MET A 79 -22.76 -8.87 -42.02
N PHE A 80 -24.06 -9.13 -41.99
CA PHE A 80 -24.83 -9.19 -40.76
C PHE A 80 -24.31 -10.29 -39.83
N PHE A 81 -24.13 -11.51 -40.32
CA PHE A 81 -23.59 -12.63 -39.54
C PHE A 81 -22.20 -12.31 -38.96
N ILE A 82 -21.31 -11.73 -39.76
CA ILE A 82 -19.98 -11.30 -39.30
C ILE A 82 -20.10 -10.26 -38.18
N GLY A 83 -20.95 -9.25 -38.36
CA GLY A 83 -21.21 -8.23 -37.34
C GLY A 83 -21.74 -8.82 -36.04
N GLN A 84 -22.64 -9.80 -36.10
CA GLN A 84 -23.14 -10.50 -34.90
C GLN A 84 -22.03 -11.24 -34.16
N ARG A 85 -21.16 -11.93 -34.89
CA ARG A 85 -20.03 -12.68 -34.30
C ARG A 85 -19.03 -11.76 -33.61
N GLU A 86 -18.74 -10.61 -34.21
CA GLU A 86 -17.87 -9.59 -33.60
C GLU A 86 -18.50 -9.04 -32.32
N LEU A 87 -19.79 -8.70 -32.37
CA LEU A 87 -20.50 -8.14 -31.22
C LEU A 87 -20.60 -9.14 -30.05
N GLU A 88 -20.88 -10.41 -30.34
CA GLU A 88 -20.87 -11.48 -29.33
C GLU A 88 -19.48 -11.64 -28.69
N MET A 89 -18.42 -11.56 -29.49
CA MET A 89 -17.04 -11.63 -29.01
C MET A 89 -16.70 -10.43 -28.12
N GLN A 90 -17.07 -9.22 -28.53
CA GLN A 90 -16.85 -7.99 -27.75
C GLN A 90 -17.57 -8.05 -26.40
N TYR A 91 -18.83 -8.49 -26.38
CA TYR A 91 -19.58 -8.65 -25.13
C TYR A 91 -18.89 -9.63 -24.17
N LYS A 92 -18.45 -10.79 -24.68
CA LYS A 92 -17.70 -11.78 -23.88
C LYS A 92 -16.36 -11.20 -23.38
N MET A 93 -15.64 -10.49 -24.24
CA MET A 93 -14.38 -9.84 -23.88
C MET A 93 -14.58 -8.80 -22.77
N ASN A 94 -15.58 -7.91 -22.90
CA ASN A 94 -15.87 -6.88 -21.91
C ASN A 94 -16.18 -7.48 -20.53
N ARG A 95 -16.89 -8.60 -20.49
CA ARG A 95 -17.14 -9.34 -19.22
C ARG A 95 -15.85 -9.85 -18.59
N ILE A 96 -14.95 -10.42 -19.40
CA ILE A 96 -13.65 -10.92 -18.93
C ILE A 96 -12.78 -9.77 -18.42
N VAL A 97 -12.72 -8.66 -19.17
CA VAL A 97 -11.97 -7.45 -18.79
C VAL A 97 -12.48 -6.88 -17.48
N ALA A 98 -13.80 -6.74 -17.33
CA ALA A 98 -14.41 -6.27 -16.08
C ALA A 98 -14.08 -7.16 -14.89
N GLN A 99 -14.16 -8.49 -15.07
CA GLN A 99 -13.81 -9.45 -14.03
C GLN A 99 -12.31 -9.40 -13.66
N CYS A 100 -11.43 -9.27 -14.66
CA CYS A 100 -9.99 -9.13 -14.45
C CYS A 100 -9.67 -7.86 -13.66
N ARG A 101 -10.26 -6.73 -14.08
CA ARG A 101 -10.12 -5.44 -13.40
C ARG A 101 -10.53 -5.52 -11.94
N GLN A 102 -11.70 -6.08 -11.64
CA GLN A 102 -12.19 -6.25 -10.27
C GLN A 102 -11.24 -7.10 -9.42
N LYS A 103 -10.69 -8.19 -9.98
CA LYS A 103 -9.71 -9.04 -9.27
C LYS A 103 -8.40 -8.29 -9.00
N CYS A 104 -7.91 -7.50 -9.96
CA CYS A 104 -6.71 -6.69 -9.79
C CYS A 104 -6.90 -5.62 -8.72
N GLU A 105 -8.02 -4.89 -8.74
CA GLU A 105 -8.35 -3.87 -7.74
C GLU A 105 -8.43 -4.49 -6.32
N SER A 106 -9.12 -5.62 -6.18
CA SER A 106 -9.22 -6.32 -4.88
C SER A 106 -7.86 -6.84 -4.38
N MET A 107 -7.00 -7.33 -5.27
CA MET A 107 -5.64 -7.75 -4.90
C MET A 107 -4.78 -6.57 -4.45
N GLN A 108 -4.86 -5.46 -5.19
CA GLN A 108 -4.11 -4.23 -4.89
C GLN A 108 -4.50 -3.64 -3.54
N GLU A 109 -5.79 -3.64 -3.20
CA GLU A 109 -6.30 -3.18 -1.91
C GLU A 109 -5.72 -4.01 -0.77
N LYS A 110 -5.83 -5.35 -0.84
CA LYS A 110 -5.27 -6.25 0.18
C LYS A 110 -3.76 -6.11 0.35
N PHE A 111 -3.04 -5.90 -0.75
CA PHE A 111 -1.59 -5.73 -0.70
C PHE A 111 -1.22 -4.40 -0.02
N THR A 112 -1.93 -3.33 -0.34
CA THR A 112 -1.75 -2.01 0.26
C THR A 112 -2.05 -2.05 1.76
N GLU A 113 -3.16 -2.64 2.16
CA GLU A 113 -3.54 -2.81 3.58
C GLU A 113 -2.45 -3.56 4.36
N LYS A 114 -1.93 -4.67 3.81
CA LYS A 114 -0.88 -5.46 4.46
C LYS A 114 0.42 -4.68 4.59
N LEU A 115 0.77 -3.86 3.59
CA LEU A 115 1.95 -3.02 3.62
C LEU A 115 1.82 -1.91 4.67
N GLU A 116 0.66 -1.26 4.76
CA GLU A 116 0.38 -0.23 5.76
C GLU A 116 0.40 -0.82 7.17
N GLN A 117 -0.21 -1.98 7.38
CA GLN A 117 -0.18 -2.66 8.66
C GLN A 117 1.25 -3.04 9.09
N GLN A 118 2.09 -3.50 8.15
CA GLN A 118 3.49 -3.81 8.43
C GLN A 118 4.29 -2.55 8.81
N LYS A 119 4.09 -1.45 8.08
CA LYS A 119 4.72 -0.16 8.38
C LYS A 119 4.31 0.36 9.76
N ALA A 120 3.01 0.35 10.06
CA ALA A 120 2.47 0.79 11.34
C ALA A 120 3.07 -0.02 12.51
N LYS A 121 3.12 -1.35 12.39
CA LYS A 121 3.75 -2.22 13.41
C LYS A 121 5.23 -1.89 13.60
N ARG A 122 5.97 -1.65 12.51
CA ARG A 122 7.40 -1.32 12.58
C ARG A 122 7.64 0.06 13.21
N CYS A 123 6.81 1.05 12.90
CA CYS A 123 6.86 2.36 13.53
C CYS A 123 6.62 2.25 15.04
N GLN A 124 5.57 1.52 15.44
CA GLN A 124 5.25 1.31 16.86
C GLN A 124 6.41 0.62 17.62
N MET A 125 7.02 -0.41 17.04
CA MET A 125 8.18 -1.07 17.66
C MET A 125 9.37 -0.12 17.82
N MET A 126 9.64 0.68 16.79
CA MET A 126 10.76 1.64 16.82
C MET A 126 10.51 2.78 17.83
N GLU A 127 9.27 3.25 17.97
CA GLU A 127 8.88 4.23 19.00
C GLU A 127 9.09 3.69 20.42
N GLN A 128 8.72 2.43 20.66
CA GLN A 128 8.96 1.77 21.95
C GLN A 128 10.46 1.61 22.25
N GLU A 129 11.26 1.27 21.23
CA GLU A 129 12.72 1.16 21.37
C GLU A 129 13.35 2.52 21.66
N ILE A 130 12.92 3.59 20.98
CA ILE A 130 13.37 4.95 21.25
C ILE A 130 13.03 5.37 22.69
N GLU A 131 11.81 5.08 23.16
CA GLU A 131 11.40 5.39 24.53
C GLU A 131 12.25 4.64 25.57
N SER A 132 12.49 3.35 25.35
CA SER A 132 13.35 2.52 26.21
C SER A 132 14.77 3.06 26.27
N LEU A 133 15.39 3.29 25.12
CA LEU A 133 16.76 3.83 25.02
C LEU A 133 16.87 5.24 25.63
N SER A 134 15.82 6.05 25.52
CA SER A 134 15.77 7.38 26.15
C SER A 134 15.77 7.28 27.68
N LYS A 135 15.03 6.33 28.25
CA LYS A 135 15.03 6.07 29.71
C LYS A 135 16.40 5.58 30.18
N ASP A 136 16.98 4.61 29.49
CA ASP A 136 18.31 4.07 29.82
C ASP A 136 19.39 5.15 29.75
N LYS A 137 19.33 6.03 28.73
CA LYS A 137 20.22 7.17 28.60
C LYS A 137 20.11 8.12 29.78
N GLN A 138 18.89 8.44 30.23
CA GLN A 138 18.68 9.31 31.37
C GLN A 138 19.25 8.69 32.66
N GLU A 139 18.97 7.41 32.90
CA GLU A 139 19.48 6.70 34.08
C GLU A 139 21.02 6.65 34.12
N LEU A 140 21.66 6.37 32.97
CA LEU A 140 23.11 6.39 32.85
C LEU A 140 23.68 7.79 33.11
N GLN A 141 23.01 8.83 32.61
CA GLN A 141 23.43 10.21 32.83
C GLN A 141 23.35 10.61 34.31
N GLU A 142 22.30 10.18 35.01
CA GLU A 142 22.17 10.34 36.47
C GLU A 142 23.27 9.59 37.23
N LYS A 143 23.55 8.33 36.88
CA LYS A 143 24.65 7.53 37.45
C LYS A 143 26.02 8.19 37.27
N ILE A 144 26.30 8.73 36.08
CA ILE A 144 27.55 9.47 35.81
C ILE A 144 27.62 10.72 36.67
N SER A 145 26.51 11.47 36.80
CA SER A 145 26.47 12.68 37.62
C SER A 145 26.76 12.38 39.09
N GLU A 146 26.23 11.27 39.61
CA GLU A 146 26.44 10.83 40.99
C GLU A 146 27.87 10.34 41.19
N LYS A 147 28.42 9.55 40.26
CA LYS A 147 29.84 9.15 40.29
C LYS A 147 30.78 10.36 40.24
N ALA A 148 30.47 11.38 39.47
CA ALA A 148 31.25 12.61 39.41
C ALA A 148 31.19 13.41 40.73
N ARG A 149 30.06 13.38 41.46
CA ARG A 149 29.95 13.96 42.81
C ARG A 149 30.79 13.18 43.81
N GLN A 150 30.72 11.85 43.79
CA GLN A 150 31.52 10.97 44.65
C GLN A 150 33.01 11.15 44.41
N LYS A 151 33.43 11.23 43.14
CA LYS A 151 34.83 11.49 42.77
C LYS A 151 35.33 12.81 43.36
N ARG A 152 34.58 13.90 43.23
CA ARG A 152 34.96 15.21 43.79
C ARG A 152 35.19 15.14 45.30
N LYS A 153 34.31 14.45 46.05
CA LYS A 153 34.49 14.25 47.50
C LYS A 153 35.77 13.47 47.83
N LEU A 154 36.07 12.43 47.05
CA LEU A 154 37.29 11.63 47.21
C LEU A 154 38.55 12.44 46.90
N ASP A 155 38.53 13.22 45.82
CA ASP A 155 39.64 14.11 45.46
C ASP A 155 39.90 15.14 46.58
N GLU A 156 38.84 15.75 47.13
CA GLU A 156 38.92 16.69 48.26
C GLU A 156 39.50 16.03 49.53
N MET A 157 39.05 14.83 49.89
CA MET A 157 39.59 14.11 51.06
C MET A 157 41.06 13.68 50.86
N TYR A 158 41.43 13.29 49.63
CA TYR A 158 42.81 12.94 49.31
C TYR A 158 43.74 14.16 49.45
N ASP A 159 43.31 15.31 48.93
CA ASP A 159 44.07 16.57 49.03
C ASP A 159 44.22 17.03 50.48
N GLN A 160 43.17 16.88 51.31
CA GLN A 160 43.23 17.15 52.75
C GLN A 160 44.28 16.27 53.44
N LEU A 161 44.19 14.96 53.29
CA LEU A 161 45.13 14.02 53.93
C LEU A 161 46.57 14.26 53.48
N ARG A 162 46.76 14.60 52.21
CA ARG A 162 48.07 14.97 51.67
C ARG A 162 48.61 16.26 52.32
N SER A 163 47.76 17.26 52.50
CA SER A 163 48.12 18.51 53.18
C SER A 163 48.50 18.27 54.65
N GLU A 164 47.73 17.46 55.37
CA GLU A 164 48.02 17.08 56.76
C GLU A 164 49.34 16.33 56.91
N TYR A 165 49.64 15.41 55.98
CA TYR A 165 50.91 14.69 55.94
C TYR A 165 52.11 15.64 55.73
N GLU A 166 52.01 16.55 54.76
CA GLU A 166 53.04 17.56 54.50
C GLU A 166 53.21 18.52 55.70
N SER A 167 52.12 18.91 56.35
CA SER A 167 52.16 19.74 57.56
C SER A 167 52.84 19.01 58.72
N SER A 168 52.43 17.77 59.02
CA SER A 168 53.03 16.93 60.07
C SER A 168 54.54 16.74 59.85
N LYS A 169 54.94 16.48 58.60
CA LYS A 169 56.35 16.38 58.20
C LYS A 169 57.12 17.67 58.48
N ARG A 170 56.56 18.85 58.19
CA ARG A 170 57.19 20.15 58.48
C ARG A 170 57.29 20.42 59.98
N SER A 171 56.25 20.12 60.75
CA SER A 171 56.28 20.29 62.22
C SER A 171 57.26 19.35 62.92
N ALA A 172 57.50 18.15 62.38
CA ALA A 172 58.54 17.24 62.87
C ALA A 172 59.99 17.73 62.62
N ILE A 173 60.17 18.75 61.76
CA ILE A 173 61.47 19.30 61.37
C ILE A 173 61.75 20.66 62.05
N GLN A 174 60.81 21.27 62.79
CA GLN A 174 61.09 22.45 63.61
C GLN A 174 61.76 22.06 64.94
N PRO A 175 62.94 22.61 65.28
CA PRO A 175 63.48 22.47 66.63
C PRO A 175 62.65 23.31 67.61
N ALA A 176 62.38 22.76 68.79
CA ALA A 176 61.83 23.50 69.92
C ALA A 176 62.77 24.67 70.25
N ASN A 177 62.41 25.89 69.86
CA ASN A 177 63.12 27.08 70.28
C ASN A 177 62.12 28.16 70.67
N ASN A 178 61.80 28.18 71.97
CA ASN A 178 61.47 29.38 72.73
C ASN A 178 61.52 29.05 74.22
N PHE A 179 62.74 28.88 74.73
CA PHE A 179 63.06 29.06 76.14
C PHE A 179 64.50 29.58 76.21
N PHE A 180 64.67 30.88 76.36
CA PHE A 180 65.47 31.55 77.39
C PHE A 180 65.70 33.02 77.02
N SER A 181 65.02 33.91 77.75
CA SER A 181 65.36 35.32 77.86
C SER A 181 66.77 35.49 78.44
N ARG A 182 67.54 36.45 77.90
CA ARG A 182 68.48 37.23 78.70
C ARG A 182 68.79 38.58 78.03
N ASN A 183 68.09 39.62 78.49
CA ASN A 183 68.60 40.94 78.91
C ASN A 183 70.14 41.05 78.90
N ASP A 184 70.83 42.10 78.47
CA ASP A 184 70.56 43.48 78.05
C ASP A 184 71.99 44.05 77.72
N PRO A 185 72.28 45.37 77.68
CA PRO A 185 72.62 46.10 76.47
C PRO A 185 74.09 46.54 76.38
N ASP A 186 74.34 47.32 75.33
CA ASP A 186 75.20 48.50 75.29
C ASP A 186 76.56 48.48 74.55
N LEU A 187 76.71 49.59 73.82
CA LEU A 187 77.94 50.33 73.53
C LEU A 187 78.95 49.78 72.49
N PHE A 188 78.96 50.49 71.35
CA PHE A 188 80.08 50.97 70.52
C PHE A 188 79.86 50.64 69.03
N LEU A 189 79.33 51.59 68.25
CA LEU A 189 80.13 52.51 67.40
C LEU A 189 81.19 51.74 66.59
N ILE A 190 80.96 51.50 65.30
CA ILE A 190 81.42 52.40 64.22
C ILE A 190 82.83 52.90 64.49
N MET A 191 83.82 52.36 63.77
CA MET A 191 84.74 53.12 62.90
C MET A 191 85.42 52.14 61.94
N LEU A 192 85.07 52.22 60.65
CA LEU A 192 85.84 52.87 59.57
C LEU A 192 86.83 51.88 58.92
N TYR A 193 86.63 51.57 57.63
CA TYR A 193 87.30 52.28 56.53
C TYR A 193 88.83 52.36 56.73
N ALA A 194 89.52 51.33 56.24
CA ALA A 194 90.74 51.42 55.45
C ALA A 194 90.89 50.11 54.65
#